data_AF-A0A182APH3-F1
#
_entry.id   AF-A0A182APH3-F1
#
_cell.length_a   1.000
_cell.length_b   1.000
_cell.length_c   1.000
_cell.angle_alpha   90.00
_cell.angle_beta   90.00
_cell.angle_gamma   90.00
#
_symmetry.space_group_name_H-M   'P 1'
#
loop_
_entity.id
_entity.type
_entity.pdbx_description
1 polymer ?
#
loop_
_entity_poly.entity_id
_entity_poly.type
_entity_poly.pdbx_seq_one_letter_code
_entity_poly.pdbx_strand_id
1 'polypeptide(L)'
;MQARIAEILSAGPPDEETLLSFAEFINGKPFPEPVLTVTQLKEAVCKVFGCKNATELRKSNEFNLAMAGREFNLKTKADWLKLYREWVGVPRSERDRSGRTCINGIDVLENFRPWHVFSLDPKSATAEDIKEAFRRLAKEHHPDAGGDPRVMERLQKMRDSLLAFL
;
A
#
# COMPACT_ATOMS: atom_id res chain seq x y z
N MET A 1 34.35 11.34 8.47
CA MET A 1 33.25 12.29 8.75
C MET A 1 33.46 13.62 8.03
N GLN A 2 34.55 14.37 8.26
CA GLN A 2 34.82 15.65 7.58
C GLN A 2 34.85 15.54 6.04
N ALA A 3 35.47 14.48 5.48
CA ALA A 3 35.47 14.24 4.04
C ALA A 3 34.06 14.06 3.45
N ARG A 4 33.16 13.38 4.17
CA ARG A 4 31.77 13.16 3.72
C ARG A 4 30.94 14.45 3.76
N ILE A 5 31.19 15.31 4.76
CA ILE A 5 30.57 16.64 4.82
C ILE A 5 31.05 17.50 3.66
N ALA A 6 32.35 17.50 3.35
CA ALA A 6 32.91 18.25 2.24
C ALA A 6 32.35 17.81 0.88
N GLU A 7 32.14 16.50 0.70
CA GLU A 7 31.50 15.92 -0.49
C GLU A 7 30.04 16.33 -0.64
N ILE A 8 29.26 16.35 0.46
CA ILE A 8 27.88 16.81 0.45
C ILE A 8 27.79 18.29 0.07
N LEU A 9 28.65 19.12 0.66
CA LEU A 9 28.65 20.56 0.41
C LEU A 9 29.18 20.95 -0.97
N SER A 10 30.02 20.13 -1.61
CA SER A 10 30.52 20.40 -2.96
C SER A 10 29.44 20.21 -4.03
N ALA A 11 28.37 19.47 -3.74
CA ALA A 11 27.21 19.29 -4.62
C ALA A 11 26.18 20.44 -4.55
N GLY A 12 26.35 21.38 -3.61
CA GLY A 12 25.42 22.50 -3.36
C GLY A 12 24.71 22.38 -2.01
N PRO A 13 23.67 23.21 -1.76
CA PRO A 13 22.87 23.12 -0.54
C PRO A 13 22.24 21.72 -0.43
N PRO A 14 22.47 20.97 0.66
CA PRO A 14 21.92 19.63 0.81
C PRO A 14 20.40 19.67 0.95
N ASP A 15 19.74 18.77 0.24
CA ASP A 15 18.30 18.52 0.37
C ASP A 15 17.99 17.49 1.47
N GLU A 16 16.71 17.25 1.72
CA GLU A 16 16.24 16.34 2.77
C GLU A 16 16.81 14.92 2.61
N GLU A 17 16.89 14.42 1.39
CA GLU A 17 17.43 13.09 1.08
C GLU A 17 18.93 13.01 1.40
N THR A 18 19.70 14.03 1.01
CA THR A 18 21.13 14.11 1.30
C THR A 18 21.40 14.19 2.80
N LEU A 19 20.59 14.97 3.54
CA LEU A 19 20.69 15.07 5.00
C LEU A 19 20.31 13.76 5.69
N LEU A 20 19.28 13.07 5.21
CA LEU A 20 18.87 11.77 5.73
C LEU A 20 19.97 10.72 5.51
N SER A 21 20.50 10.62 4.28
CA SER A 21 21.61 9.72 3.94
C SER A 21 22.84 9.96 4.83
N PHE A 22 23.16 11.22 5.09
CA PHE A 22 24.25 11.57 6.00
C PHE A 22 23.95 11.13 7.45
N ALA A 23 22.74 11.34 7.93
CA ALA A 23 22.33 10.92 9.28
C ALA A 23 22.36 9.38 9.42
N GLU A 24 21.93 8.63 8.41
CA GLU A 24 22.01 7.17 8.37
C GLU A 24 23.45 6.66 8.32
N PHE A 25 24.32 7.35 7.58
CA PHE A 25 25.76 7.10 7.57
C PHE A 25 26.36 7.24 8.97
N ILE A 26 25.97 8.26 9.74
CA ILE A 26 26.38 8.42 11.15
C ILE A 26 25.79 7.32 12.05
N ASN A 27 24.51 7.00 11.85
CA ASN A 27 23.79 5.99 12.61
C ASN A 27 24.30 4.55 12.35
N GLY A 28 25.04 4.34 11.25
CA GLY A 28 25.59 3.05 10.84
C GLY A 28 24.56 2.07 10.28
N LYS A 29 23.31 2.49 10.13
CA LYS A 29 22.20 1.76 9.52
C LYS A 29 21.12 2.73 9.07
N PRO A 30 20.32 2.35 8.05
CA PRO A 30 19.13 3.12 7.70
C PRO A 30 18.21 3.31 8.90
N PHE A 31 17.58 4.47 8.99
CA PHE A 31 16.52 4.63 9.98
C PHE A 31 15.34 3.74 9.59
N PRO A 32 14.69 3.07 10.55
CA PRO A 32 13.51 2.29 10.22
C PRO A 32 12.46 3.22 9.61
N GLU A 33 11.84 2.79 8.52
CA GLU A 33 10.74 3.57 7.94
C GLU A 33 9.69 3.86 9.01
N PRO A 34 9.18 5.09 9.10
CA PRO A 34 8.24 5.48 10.13
C PRO A 34 6.95 4.68 9.99
N VAL A 35 6.74 3.74 10.92
CA VAL A 35 5.49 2.96 11.00
C VAL A 35 4.38 3.90 11.44
N LEU A 36 3.28 3.92 10.68
CA LEU A 36 2.13 4.75 11.01
C LEU A 36 1.64 4.49 12.44
N THR A 37 1.45 5.57 13.20
CA THR A 37 0.84 5.56 14.52
C THR A 37 -0.67 5.35 14.41
N VAL A 38 -1.32 4.92 15.50
CA VAL A 38 -2.79 4.77 15.53
C VAL A 38 -3.49 6.10 15.23
N THR A 39 -2.92 7.22 15.69
CA THR A 39 -3.45 8.56 15.45
C THR A 39 -3.44 8.89 13.96
N GLN A 40 -2.29 8.70 13.28
CA GLN A 40 -2.17 8.93 11.84
C GLN A 40 -3.09 8.03 11.03
N LEU A 41 -3.24 6.75 11.41
CA LEU A 41 -4.18 5.82 10.77
C LEU A 41 -5.62 6.33 10.88
N LYS A 42 -6.03 6.74 12.09
CA LYS A 42 -7.38 7.30 12.34
C LYS A 42 -7.63 8.55 11.52
N GLU A 43 -6.71 9.51 11.54
CA GLU A 43 -6.83 10.76 10.81
C GLU A 43 -6.97 10.53 9.31
N ALA A 44 -6.13 9.67 8.74
CA ALA A 44 -6.16 9.35 7.32
C ALA A 44 -7.47 8.67 6.91
N VAL A 45 -7.94 7.69 7.68
CA VAL A 45 -9.23 7.02 7.40
C VAL A 45 -10.40 8.00 7.57
N CYS A 46 -10.44 8.77 8.65
CA CYS A 46 -11.52 9.73 8.89
C CYS A 46 -11.59 10.76 7.75
N LYS A 47 -10.44 11.22 7.24
CA LYS A 47 -10.37 12.16 6.12
C LYS A 47 -11.02 11.61 4.84
N VAL A 48 -10.86 10.33 4.53
CA VAL A 48 -11.50 9.71 3.33
C VAL A 48 -13.03 9.82 3.40
N PHE A 49 -13.61 9.67 4.59
CA PHE A 49 -15.06 9.76 4.82
C PHE A 49 -15.52 11.16 5.26
N GLY A 50 -14.70 12.21 5.04
CA GLY A 50 -15.03 13.59 5.41
C GLY A 50 -15.22 13.84 6.92
N CYS A 51 -14.75 12.93 7.78
CA CYS A 51 -14.93 13.00 9.23
C CYS A 51 -13.70 13.60 9.92
N LYS A 52 -13.90 14.31 11.03
CA LYS A 52 -12.82 14.91 11.83
C LYS A 52 -12.18 13.91 12.80
N ASN A 53 -12.95 12.94 13.27
CA ASN A 53 -12.49 11.98 14.26
C ASN A 53 -13.29 10.67 14.21
N ALA A 54 -12.82 9.68 14.96
CA ALA A 54 -13.43 8.35 14.99
C ALA A 54 -14.86 8.33 15.57
N THR A 55 -15.26 9.34 16.36
CA THR A 55 -16.64 9.42 16.89
C THR A 55 -17.60 9.82 15.78
N GLU A 56 -17.22 10.79 14.95
CA GLU A 56 -17.99 11.21 13.78
C GLU A 56 -18.03 10.11 12.72
N LEU A 57 -16.90 9.43 12.46
CA LEU A 57 -16.82 8.32 11.52
C LEU A 57 -17.84 7.22 11.82
N ARG A 58 -17.99 6.83 13.10
CA ARG A 58 -18.97 5.81 13.52
C ARG A 58 -20.42 6.21 13.27
N LYS A 59 -20.71 7.51 13.20
CA LYS A 59 -22.04 8.06 12.94
C LYS A 59 -22.25 8.38 11.46
N SER A 60 -21.21 8.28 10.64
CA SER A 60 -21.29 8.58 9.21
C SER A 60 -22.11 7.51 8.50
N ASN A 61 -23.16 7.94 7.79
CA ASN A 61 -23.97 7.05 6.94
C ASN A 61 -23.12 6.45 5.82
N GLU A 62 -22.19 7.21 5.24
CA GLU A 62 -21.30 6.74 4.19
C GLU A 62 -20.37 5.63 4.70
N PHE A 63 -19.76 5.83 5.87
CA PHE A 63 -18.93 4.80 6.49
C PHE A 63 -19.77 3.56 6.83
N ASN A 64 -20.95 3.73 7.42
CA ASN A 64 -21.82 2.61 7.78
C ASN A 64 -22.30 1.82 6.55
N LEU A 65 -22.58 2.51 5.44
CA LEU A 65 -22.91 1.86 4.16
C LEU A 65 -21.71 1.09 3.60
N ALA A 66 -20.52 1.70 3.61
CA ALA A 66 -19.28 1.05 3.19
C ALA A 66 -18.91 -0.17 4.06
N MET A 67 -19.36 -0.18 5.33
CA MET A 67 -19.18 -1.28 6.27
C MET A 67 -20.38 -2.25 6.33
N ALA A 68 -21.40 -2.08 5.49
CA ALA A 68 -22.60 -2.89 5.55
C ALA A 68 -22.29 -4.40 5.39
N GLY A 69 -22.91 -5.23 6.22
CA GLY A 69 -22.75 -6.68 6.19
C GLY A 69 -21.46 -7.22 6.85
N ARG A 70 -20.68 -6.39 7.53
CA ARG A 70 -19.45 -6.80 8.23
C ARG A 70 -19.26 -6.06 9.55
N GLU A 71 -18.73 -6.76 10.56
CA GLU A 71 -18.36 -6.13 11.83
C GLU A 71 -16.93 -5.60 11.79
N PHE A 72 -16.73 -4.37 12.27
CA PHE A 72 -15.40 -3.78 12.47
C PHE A 72 -15.26 -3.24 13.88
N ASN A 73 -14.27 -3.77 14.61
CA ASN A 73 -13.99 -3.35 15.97
C ASN A 73 -13.00 -2.18 15.92
N LEU A 74 -13.44 -0.92 15.86
CA LEU A 74 -12.57 0.27 15.71
C LEU A 74 -11.73 0.60 16.96
N LYS A 75 -11.20 -0.41 17.66
CA LYS A 75 -10.52 -0.31 18.95
C LYS A 75 -9.02 -0.47 18.83
N THR A 76 -8.53 -1.40 18.01
CA THR A 76 -7.09 -1.73 17.98
C THR A 76 -6.37 -1.07 16.81
N LYS A 77 -5.04 -0.93 16.92
CA LYS A 77 -4.20 -0.49 15.79
C LYS A 77 -4.42 -1.36 14.55
N ALA A 78 -4.56 -2.67 14.72
CA ALA A 78 -4.73 -3.61 13.61
C ALA A 78 -6.05 -3.37 12.86
N ASP A 79 -7.13 -3.03 13.57
CA ASP A 79 -8.42 -2.71 12.93
C ASP A 79 -8.33 -1.44 12.10
N TRP A 80 -7.67 -0.40 12.63
CA TRP A 80 -7.41 0.83 11.88
C TRP A 80 -6.49 0.62 10.69
N LEU A 81 -5.51 -0.29 10.81
CA LEU A 81 -4.61 -0.62 9.72
C LEU A 81 -5.34 -1.33 8.58
N LYS A 82 -6.28 -2.23 8.88
CA LYS A 82 -7.15 -2.86 7.86
C LYS A 82 -7.95 -1.80 7.09
N LEU A 83 -8.57 -0.86 7.79
CA LEU A 83 -9.30 0.23 7.13
C LEU A 83 -8.40 1.15 6.31
N TYR A 84 -7.20 1.44 6.81
CA TYR A 84 -6.23 2.22 6.06
C TYR A 84 -5.84 1.51 4.76
N ARG A 85 -5.52 0.21 4.82
CA ARG A 85 -5.20 -0.62 3.64
C ARG A 85 -6.34 -0.74 2.65
N GLU A 86 -7.58 -0.65 3.11
CA GLU A 86 -8.74 -0.70 2.24
C GLU A 86 -8.99 0.65 1.58
N TRP A 87 -9.10 1.72 2.38
CA TRP A 87 -9.65 3.02 1.93
C TRP A 87 -8.61 4.09 1.65
N VAL A 88 -7.42 4.01 2.24
CA VAL A 88 -6.38 5.04 2.10
C VAL A 88 -5.27 4.58 1.16
N GLY A 89 -4.65 3.43 1.43
CA GLY A 89 -3.46 3.00 0.72
C GLY A 89 -2.66 1.94 1.47
N VAL A 90 -1.57 1.48 0.87
CA VAL A 90 -0.62 0.59 1.55
C VAL A 90 0.41 1.46 2.28
N PRO A 91 0.69 1.25 3.59
CA PRO A 91 1.75 1.98 4.29
C PRO A 91 3.10 1.77 3.59
N ARG A 92 3.98 2.78 3.58
CA ARG A 92 5.30 2.68 2.92
C ARG A 92 6.10 1.48 3.38
N SER A 93 6.09 1.22 4.69
CA SER A 93 6.73 0.07 5.32
C SER A 93 6.20 -1.30 4.85
N GLU A 94 5.16 -1.34 4.03
CA GLU A 94 4.55 -2.55 3.47
C GLU A 94 4.62 -2.61 1.93
N ARG A 95 5.28 -1.65 1.27
CA ARG A 95 5.32 -1.53 -0.20
C ARG A 95 6.51 -2.21 -0.88
N ASP A 96 7.48 -2.71 -0.10
CA ASP A 96 8.66 -3.41 -0.60
C ASP A 96 8.77 -4.82 0.01
N ARG A 97 7.63 -5.45 0.28
CA ARG A 97 7.59 -6.83 0.79
C ARG A 97 7.94 -7.81 -0.32
N SER A 98 8.78 -8.78 0.02
CA SER A 98 9.09 -9.94 -0.81
C SER A 98 8.51 -11.20 -0.17
N GLY A 99 8.03 -12.13 -0.98
CA GLY A 99 7.50 -13.40 -0.51
C GLY A 99 6.58 -14.05 -1.53
N ARG A 100 6.13 -15.28 -1.23
CA ARG A 100 5.31 -16.09 -2.14
C ARG A 100 3.96 -15.45 -2.50
N THR A 101 3.46 -14.56 -1.63
CA THR A 101 2.18 -13.83 -1.77
C THR A 101 2.38 -12.38 -2.20
N CYS A 102 3.62 -11.94 -2.39
CA CYS A 102 3.94 -10.55 -2.70
C CYS A 102 4.14 -10.36 -4.20
N ILE A 103 3.49 -9.35 -4.76
CA ILE A 103 3.61 -8.94 -6.17
C ILE A 103 3.82 -7.44 -6.20
N ASN A 104 4.85 -6.98 -6.91
CA ASN A 104 5.27 -5.57 -6.94
C ASN A 104 5.40 -4.95 -5.55
N GLY A 105 6.00 -5.70 -4.61
CA GLY A 105 6.28 -5.24 -3.26
C GLY A 105 5.09 -5.25 -2.30
N ILE A 106 3.91 -5.70 -2.73
CA ILE A 106 2.70 -5.74 -1.89
C ILE A 106 2.21 -7.18 -1.72
N ASP A 107 1.90 -7.57 -0.47
CA ASP A 107 1.16 -8.80 -0.22
C ASP A 107 -0.29 -8.67 -0.69
N VAL A 108 -0.66 -9.42 -1.73
CA VAL A 108 -1.97 -9.33 -2.39
C VAL A 108 -3.10 -9.94 -1.55
N LEU A 109 -2.77 -10.83 -0.61
CA LEU A 109 -3.75 -11.41 0.31
C LEU A 109 -4.14 -10.39 1.38
N GLU A 110 -3.23 -9.51 1.77
CA GLU A 110 -3.50 -8.42 2.72
C GLU A 110 -4.07 -7.16 2.07
N ASN A 111 -3.72 -6.88 0.80
CA ASN A 111 -4.03 -5.61 0.15
C ASN A 111 -4.71 -5.79 -1.20
N PHE A 112 -5.91 -5.20 -1.36
CA PHE A 112 -6.59 -5.15 -2.66
C PHE A 112 -6.20 -3.87 -3.41
N ARG A 113 -5.15 -3.95 -4.23
CA ARG A 113 -4.62 -2.82 -5.01
C ARG A 113 -4.39 -3.21 -6.48
N PRO A 114 -5.46 -3.48 -7.24
CA PRO A 114 -5.36 -4.09 -8.57
C PRO A 114 -4.49 -3.28 -9.55
N TRP A 115 -4.63 -1.94 -9.58
CA TRP A 115 -3.79 -1.08 -10.42
C TRP A 115 -2.29 -1.22 -10.11
N HIS A 116 -1.91 -1.23 -8.83
CA HIS A 116 -0.51 -1.39 -8.41
C HIS A 116 0.01 -2.81 -8.69
N VAL A 117 -0.78 -3.83 -8.36
CA VAL A 117 -0.42 -5.24 -8.57
C VAL A 117 -0.23 -5.54 -10.05
N PHE A 118 -1.02 -4.93 -10.93
CA PHE A 118 -0.86 -5.09 -12.38
C PHE A 118 0.13 -4.12 -13.03
N SER A 119 0.70 -3.19 -12.26
CA SER A 119 1.58 -2.13 -12.79
C SER A 119 0.91 -1.29 -13.88
N LEU A 120 -0.37 -0.95 -13.69
CA LEU A 120 -1.18 -0.21 -14.66
C LEU A 120 -1.58 1.16 -14.12
N ASP A 121 -1.67 2.15 -15.01
CA ASP A 121 -2.20 3.48 -14.68
C ASP A 121 -3.73 3.51 -14.88
N PRO A 122 -4.53 3.81 -13.84
CA PRO A 122 -5.99 3.86 -13.95
C PRO A 122 -6.52 4.88 -14.95
N LYS A 123 -5.74 5.87 -15.37
CA LYS A 123 -6.19 6.92 -16.30
C LYS A 123 -6.04 6.53 -17.77
N SER A 124 -5.18 5.57 -18.07
CA SER A 124 -4.77 5.26 -19.45
C SER A 124 -4.88 3.78 -19.80
N ALA A 125 -4.93 2.88 -18.82
CA ALA A 125 -4.99 1.44 -19.04
C ALA A 125 -6.32 1.01 -19.68
N THR A 126 -6.21 0.12 -20.66
CA THR A 126 -7.33 -0.46 -21.41
C THR A 126 -7.71 -1.84 -20.88
N ALA A 127 -8.85 -2.37 -21.35
CA ALA A 127 -9.29 -3.72 -21.02
C ALA A 127 -8.28 -4.79 -21.49
N GLU A 128 -7.57 -4.55 -22.59
CA GLU A 128 -6.55 -5.49 -23.08
C GLU A 128 -5.27 -5.44 -22.23
N ASP A 129 -4.85 -4.25 -21.78
CA ASP A 129 -3.72 -4.11 -20.85
C ASP A 129 -3.97 -4.89 -19.54
N ILE A 130 -5.20 -4.82 -19.01
CA ILE A 130 -5.62 -5.56 -17.82
C ILE A 130 -5.54 -7.07 -18.07
N LYS A 131 -6.07 -7.56 -19.20
CA LYS A 131 -6.03 -8.98 -19.55
C LYS A 131 -4.61 -9.48 -19.77
N GLU A 132 -3.74 -8.67 -20.35
CA GLU A 132 -2.33 -9.00 -20.58
C GLU A 132 -1.56 -9.07 -19.25
N ALA A 133 -1.69 -8.04 -18.41
CA ALA A 133 -1.07 -8.01 -17.09
C ALA A 133 -1.52 -9.21 -16.24
N PHE A 134 -2.82 -9.53 -16.25
CA PHE A 134 -3.33 -10.72 -15.59
C PHE A 134 -2.71 -12.00 -16.14
N ARG A 135 -2.65 -12.19 -17.48
CA ARG A 135 -2.06 -13.40 -18.09
C ARG A 135 -0.60 -13.58 -17.71
N ARG A 136 0.19 -12.49 -17.69
CA ARG A 136 1.58 -12.48 -17.26
C ARG A 136 1.74 -12.98 -15.82
N LEU A 137 1.02 -12.36 -14.88
CA LEU A 137 1.08 -12.75 -13.47
C LEU A 137 0.47 -14.13 -13.21
N ALA A 138 -0.58 -14.50 -13.95
CA ALA A 138 -1.21 -15.80 -13.81
C ALA A 138 -0.23 -16.93 -14.17
N LYS A 139 0.59 -16.72 -15.21
CA LYS A 139 1.64 -17.68 -15.61
C LYS A 139 2.74 -17.79 -14.55
N GLU A 140 3.16 -16.67 -13.97
CA GLU A 140 4.21 -16.62 -12.95
C GLU A 140 3.77 -17.23 -11.61
N HIS A 141 2.54 -16.93 -11.18
CA HIS A 141 2.00 -17.33 -9.88
C HIS A 141 1.01 -18.50 -9.95
N HIS A 142 0.98 -19.25 -11.07
CA HIS A 142 0.05 -20.37 -11.22
C HIS A 142 0.31 -21.43 -10.13
N PRO A 143 -0.74 -22.02 -9.51
CA PRO A 143 -0.56 -23.08 -8.52
C PRO A 143 0.28 -24.26 -9.04
N ASP A 144 0.06 -24.66 -10.29
CA ASP A 144 0.82 -25.76 -10.92
C ASP A 144 2.30 -25.42 -11.15
N ALA A 145 2.65 -24.13 -11.17
CA ALA A 145 4.03 -23.64 -11.23
C ALA A 145 4.64 -23.42 -9.84
N GLY A 146 3.98 -23.87 -8.76
CA GLY A 146 4.41 -23.64 -7.38
C GLY A 146 3.86 -22.36 -6.75
N GLY A 147 2.92 -21.67 -7.41
CA GLY A 147 2.21 -20.52 -6.85
C GLY A 147 1.25 -20.88 -5.72
N ASP A 148 0.65 -19.85 -5.11
CA ASP A 148 -0.38 -20.02 -4.07
C ASP A 148 -1.79 -19.90 -4.72
N PRO A 149 -2.68 -20.91 -4.58
CA PRO A 149 -4.05 -20.85 -5.11
C PRO A 149 -4.82 -19.60 -4.67
N ARG A 150 -4.58 -19.12 -3.45
CA ARG A 150 -5.24 -17.92 -2.90
C ARG A 150 -4.77 -16.66 -3.61
N VAL A 151 -3.49 -16.62 -4.01
CA VAL A 151 -2.95 -15.53 -4.83
C VAL A 151 -3.63 -15.54 -6.20
N MET A 152 -3.78 -16.72 -6.81
CA MET A 152 -4.45 -16.83 -8.11
C MET A 152 -5.91 -16.37 -8.08
N GLU A 153 -6.67 -16.83 -7.07
CA GLU A 153 -8.03 -16.37 -6.83
C GLU A 153 -8.09 -14.85 -6.63
N ARG A 154 -7.11 -14.31 -5.90
CA ARG A 154 -7.03 -12.87 -5.66
C ARG A 154 -6.75 -12.06 -6.93
N LEU A 155 -5.85 -12.55 -7.79
CA LEU A 155 -5.56 -11.94 -9.09
C LEU A 155 -6.79 -11.96 -10.01
N GLN A 156 -7.58 -13.04 -9.99
CA GLN A 156 -8.83 -13.10 -10.75
C GLN A 156 -9.83 -12.04 -10.28
N LYS A 157 -10.06 -11.94 -8.96
CA LYS A 157 -10.93 -10.91 -8.37
C LYS A 157 -10.45 -9.50 -8.70
N MET A 158 -9.13 -9.25 -8.68
CA MET A 158 -8.54 -7.97 -9.07
C MET A 158 -8.83 -7.64 -10.53
N ARG A 159 -8.56 -8.58 -11.46
CA ARG A 159 -8.89 -8.43 -12.89
C ARG A 159 -10.35 -8.09 -13.10
N ASP A 160 -11.25 -8.88 -12.52
CA ASP A 160 -12.68 -8.72 -12.71
C ASP A 160 -13.17 -7.37 -12.17
N SER A 161 -12.61 -6.91 -11.04
CA SER A 161 -12.93 -5.59 -10.49
C SER A 161 -12.51 -4.42 -11.40
N LEU A 162 -11.37 -4.55 -12.09
CA LEU A 162 -10.93 -3.50 -13.03
C LEU A 162 -11.76 -3.52 -14.30
N LEU A 163 -12.06 -4.70 -14.83
CA LEU A 163 -12.88 -4.84 -16.05
C LEU A 163 -14.32 -4.38 -15.83
N ALA A 164 -14.85 -4.49 -14.60
CA ALA A 164 -16.16 -3.95 -14.26
C ALA A 164 -16.17 -2.42 -14.08
N PHE A 165 -15.00 -1.80 -13.94
CA PHE A 165 -14.85 -0.35 -13.74
C PHE A 165 -14.67 0.41 -15.07
N LEU A 166 -14.17 -0.25 -16.12
CA LEU A 166 -14.07 0.28 -17.48
C LEU A 166 -15.42 0.24 -18.20
#